data_AF-J9DXW7-F1
#
_entry.id   AF-J9DXW7-F1
#
_cell.length_a   1.000
_cell.length_b   1.000
_cell.length_c   1.000
_cell.angle_alpha   90.00
_cell.angle_beta   90.00
_cell.angle_gamma   90.00
#
_symmetry.space_group_name_H-M   'P 1'
#
loop_
_entity.id
_entity.type
_entity.pdbx_description
1 polymer ?
#
loop_
_entity_poly.entity_id
_entity_poly.type
_entity_poly.pdbx_seq_one_letter_code
_entity_poly.pdbx_strand_id
1 'polypeptide(L)'
;MFAPSRSNHGTHATHLPHPSQSSAAGELQAILAVWEAENDNASFSAKPSIIRLSELIEEATDDFLKQDPDPLDDRHPAKTYPSCILGHLLKVISRYEEFMNKVTKSYTM
;
A
#
# COMPACT_ATOMS: atom_id res chain seq x y z
N MET A 1 -18.28 -43.88 20.83
CA MET A 1 -17.38 -43.44 19.75
C MET A 1 -17.85 -42.06 19.30
N PHE A 2 -16.88 -41.16 19.12
CA PHE A 2 -17.00 -39.71 19.22
C PHE A 2 -17.73 -39.04 18.04
N ALA A 3 -18.50 -37.98 18.32
CA ALA A 3 -19.04 -37.06 17.32
C ALA A 3 -17.94 -36.12 16.80
N PRO A 4 -17.93 -35.73 15.51
CA PRO A 4 -16.96 -34.76 15.03
C PRO A 4 -17.45 -33.33 15.33
N SER A 5 -16.71 -32.62 16.18
CA SER A 5 -16.82 -31.16 16.28
C SER A 5 -16.20 -30.54 15.04
N ARG A 6 -17.02 -29.99 14.15
CA ARG A 6 -16.58 -29.08 13.09
C ARG A 6 -16.31 -27.71 13.71
N SER A 7 -15.05 -27.44 14.05
CA SER A 7 -14.56 -26.08 14.28
C SER A 7 -14.41 -25.40 12.92
N ASN A 8 -15.35 -24.51 12.59
CA ASN A 8 -15.32 -23.71 11.38
C ASN A 8 -14.77 -22.31 11.75
N HIS A 9 -13.48 -22.23 12.03
CA HIS A 9 -12.77 -20.96 12.18
C HIS A 9 -12.21 -20.54 10.82
N GLY A 10 -12.54 -19.31 10.43
CA GLY A 10 -11.96 -18.64 9.26
C GLY A 10 -13.02 -18.30 8.21
N THR A 11 -13.92 -17.37 8.54
CA THR A 11 -14.60 -16.56 7.53
C THR A 11 -13.53 -15.74 6.80
N HIS A 12 -12.95 -16.33 5.77
CA HIS A 12 -12.21 -15.58 4.76
C HIS A 12 -13.27 -14.71 4.07
N ALA A 13 -13.40 -13.46 4.52
CA ALA A 13 -14.20 -12.47 3.84
C ALA A 13 -13.61 -12.34 2.42
N THR A 14 -14.32 -12.89 1.44
CA THR A 14 -14.03 -12.70 0.03
C THR A 14 -14.25 -11.22 -0.26
N HIS A 15 -13.20 -10.43 -0.05
CA HIS A 15 -13.19 -9.00 -0.32
C HIS A 15 -13.31 -8.83 -1.84
N LEU A 16 -14.53 -8.55 -2.30
CA LEU A 16 -14.80 -8.07 -3.65
C LEU A 16 -13.87 -6.88 -3.94
N PRO A 17 -13.25 -6.78 -5.12
CA PRO A 17 -12.46 -5.61 -5.48
C PRO A 17 -13.38 -4.39 -5.47
N HIS A 18 -13.20 -3.53 -4.45
CA HIS A 18 -13.86 -2.24 -4.40
C HIS A 18 -13.32 -1.42 -5.60
N PRO A 19 -14.17 -0.74 -6.39
CA PRO A 19 -13.74 0.01 -7.58
C PRO A 19 -12.66 1.06 -7.27
N SER A 20 -12.57 1.51 -6.02
CA SER A 20 -11.53 2.41 -5.51
C SER A 20 -10.11 1.83 -5.56
N GLN A 21 -9.93 0.50 -5.47
CA GLN A 21 -8.60 -0.14 -5.52
C GLN A 21 -7.88 0.08 -6.84
N SER A 22 -8.61 -0.01 -7.95
CA SER A 22 -8.04 0.17 -9.29
C SER A 22 -7.61 1.63 -9.52
N SER A 23 -8.24 2.58 -8.83
CA SER A 23 -7.89 4.00 -8.92
C SER A 23 -6.60 4.30 -8.18
N ALA A 24 -6.49 3.87 -6.92
CA ALA A 24 -5.32 4.16 -6.08
C ALA A 24 -4.04 3.51 -6.62
N ALA A 25 -4.10 2.23 -7.04
CA ALA A 25 -2.95 1.54 -7.60
C ALA A 25 -2.51 2.14 -8.95
N GLY A 26 -3.47 2.61 -9.77
CA GLY A 26 -3.17 3.30 -11.01
C GLY A 26 -2.53 4.66 -10.78
N GLU A 27 -3.01 5.41 -9.79
CA GLU A 27 -2.43 6.70 -9.40
C GLU A 27 -0.99 6.55 -8.87
N LEU A 28 -0.73 5.54 -8.02
CA LEU A 28 0.62 5.23 -7.57
C LEU A 28 1.55 4.94 -8.76
N GLN A 29 1.10 4.14 -9.73
CA GLN A 29 1.89 3.86 -10.93
C GLN A 29 2.16 5.11 -11.76
N ALA A 30 1.20 6.04 -11.86
CA ALA A 30 1.39 7.30 -12.56
C ALA A 30 2.44 8.18 -11.86
N ILE A 31 2.40 8.26 -10.53
CA ILE A 31 3.40 9.00 -9.73
C ILE A 31 4.80 8.42 -9.96
N LEU A 32 4.92 7.09 -9.91
CA LEU A 32 6.19 6.40 -10.10
C LEU A 32 6.72 6.59 -11.53
N ALA A 33 5.85 6.52 -12.55
CA ALA A 33 6.23 6.75 -13.94
C ALA A 33 6.73 8.18 -14.19
N VAL A 34 6.09 9.19 -13.58
CA VAL A 34 6.56 10.58 -13.66
C VAL A 34 7.93 10.73 -13.00
N TRP A 35 8.12 10.11 -11.82
CA TRP A 35 9.41 10.14 -11.14
C TRP A 35 10.50 9.45 -11.98
N GLU A 36 10.24 8.27 -12.54
CA GLU A 36 11.21 7.56 -13.39
C GLU A 36 11.61 8.38 -14.63
N ALA A 37 10.66 9.10 -15.24
CA ALA A 37 10.93 9.91 -16.41
C ALA A 37 11.77 11.16 -16.12
N GLU A 38 11.57 11.79 -14.96
CA GLU A 38 12.08 13.13 -14.68
C GLU A 38 13.16 13.18 -13.58
N ASN A 39 13.40 12.12 -12.82
CA ASN A 39 14.29 12.16 -11.65
C ASN A 39 15.76 12.52 -11.95
N ASP A 40 16.22 12.30 -13.19
CA ASP A 40 17.57 12.71 -13.63
C ASP A 40 17.63 14.17 -14.12
N ASN A 41 16.48 14.82 -14.29
CA ASN A 41 16.40 16.21 -14.71
C ASN A 41 16.74 17.14 -13.54
N ALA A 42 17.76 17.98 -13.70
CA ALA A 42 18.21 18.92 -12.67
C ALA A 42 17.14 19.94 -12.25
N SER A 43 16.11 20.17 -13.08
CA SER A 43 14.99 21.07 -12.76
C SER A 43 13.79 20.35 -12.15
N PHE A 44 13.81 19.01 -12.08
CA PHE A 44 12.70 18.25 -11.52
C PHE A 44 12.63 18.40 -10.00
N SER A 45 11.42 18.65 -9.51
CA SER A 45 11.12 18.63 -8.08
C SER A 45 10.30 17.39 -7.76
N ALA A 46 10.86 16.49 -6.95
CA ALA A 46 10.15 15.30 -6.48
C ALA A 46 9.08 15.61 -5.41
N LYS A 47 9.08 16.82 -4.84
CA LYS A 47 8.20 17.20 -3.73
C LYS A 47 6.70 16.97 -4.01
N PRO A 48 6.14 17.37 -5.16
CA PRO A 48 4.72 17.12 -5.45
C PRO A 48 4.39 15.63 -5.52
N SER A 49 5.26 14.83 -6.14
CA SER A 49 5.11 13.37 -6.23
C SER A 49 5.11 12.71 -4.85
N ILE A 50 5.99 13.15 -3.96
CA ILE A 50 6.10 12.62 -2.59
C ILE A 50 4.87 13.00 -1.77
N ILE A 51 4.42 14.26 -1.85
CA ILE A 51 3.21 14.70 -1.14
C ILE A 51 2.02 13.86 -1.57
N ARG A 52 1.80 13.70 -2.89
CA ARG A 52 0.66 12.93 -3.37
C ARG A 52 0.74 11.45 -2.99
N LEU A 53 1.94 10.88 -3.00
CA LEU A 53 2.17 9.52 -2.52
C LEU A 53 1.83 9.38 -1.03
N SER A 54 2.25 10.32 -0.19
CA SER A 54 1.95 10.32 1.24
C SER A 54 0.45 10.38 1.50
N GLU A 55 -0.26 11.29 0.85
CA GLU A 55 -1.73 11.39 0.92
C GLU A 55 -2.39 10.06 0.55
N LEU A 56 -1.96 9.43 -0.54
CA LEU A 56 -2.52 8.16 -1.00
C LEU A 56 -2.31 7.02 0.01
N ILE A 57 -1.15 6.97 0.66
CA ILE A 57 -0.86 5.98 1.71
C ILE A 57 -1.66 6.27 2.98
N GLU A 58 -1.80 7.53 3.37
CA GLU A 58 -2.59 7.96 4.54
C GLU A 58 -4.07 7.63 4.37
N GLU A 59 -4.67 7.96 3.22
CA GLU A 59 -6.05 7.60 2.87
C GLU A 59 -6.27 6.08 2.95
N ALA A 60 -5.35 5.30 2.37
CA ALA A 60 -5.42 3.85 2.42
C ALA A 60 -5.21 3.27 3.83
N THR A 61 -4.44 3.95 4.68
CA THR A 61 -4.21 3.57 6.07
C THR A 61 -5.44 3.82 6.91
N ASP A 62 -6.08 4.99 6.78
CA ASP A 62 -7.34 5.30 7.45
C ASP A 62 -8.43 4.30 7.09
N ASP A 63 -8.55 3.96 5.80
CA ASP A 63 -9.51 2.96 5.34
C ASP A 63 -9.21 1.56 5.86
N PHE A 64 -7.93 1.20 6.01
CA PHE A 64 -7.53 -0.06 6.62
C PHE A 64 -7.86 -0.09 8.12
N LEU A 65 -7.57 0.99 8.86
CA LEU A 65 -7.86 1.08 10.30
C LEU A 65 -9.36 1.04 10.61
N LYS A 66 -10.21 1.57 9.73
CA LYS A 66 -11.68 1.44 9.83
C LYS A 66 -12.18 0.00 9.76
N GLN A 67 -11.37 -0.94 9.25
CA GLN A 67 -11.71 -2.37 9.22
C GLN A 67 -11.47 -3.07 10.56
N ASP A 68 -11.07 -2.32 11.60
CA ASP A 68 -10.77 -2.82 12.95
C ASP A 68 -9.69 -3.92 12.92
N PRO A 69 -8.50 -3.65 12.37
CA PRO A 69 -7.40 -4.61 12.39
C PRO A 69 -6.95 -4.85 13.84
N ASP A 70 -6.55 -6.08 14.15
CA ASP A 70 -6.13 -6.48 15.49
C ASP A 70 -4.95 -5.60 15.96
N PRO A 71 -5.09 -4.82 17.05
CA PRO A 71 -4.06 -3.91 17.52
C PRO A 71 -2.81 -4.64 18.05
N LEU A 72 -2.89 -5.95 18.31
CA LEU A 72 -1.74 -6.77 18.72
C LEU A 72 -1.05 -7.45 17.53
N ASP A 73 -1.57 -7.26 16.31
CA ASP A 73 -0.99 -7.83 15.10
C ASP A 73 0.06 -6.89 14.48
N ASP A 74 1.33 -7.09 14.86
CA ASP A 74 2.48 -6.33 14.34
C ASP A 74 2.85 -6.69 12.89
N ARG A 75 2.10 -7.59 12.22
CA ARG A 75 2.45 -8.04 10.87
C ARG A 75 2.14 -6.97 9.83
N HIS A 76 3.12 -6.73 8.96
CA HIS A 76 3.01 -5.75 7.89
C HIS A 76 1.80 -6.02 6.94
N PRO A 77 0.94 -5.02 6.64
CA PRO A 77 -0.29 -5.22 5.84
C PRO A 77 -0.04 -5.82 4.45
N ALA A 78 1.09 -5.49 3.81
CA ALA A 78 1.49 -6.10 2.53
C ALA A 78 1.65 -7.63 2.56
N LYS A 79 1.87 -8.22 3.75
CA LYS A 79 2.00 -9.68 3.97
C LYS A 79 0.70 -10.31 4.47
N THR A 80 0.01 -9.64 5.39
CA THR A 80 -1.19 -10.18 6.05
C THR A 80 -2.48 -9.91 5.26
N TYR A 81 -2.55 -8.76 4.57
CA TYR A 81 -3.71 -8.28 3.83
C TYR A 81 -3.32 -7.81 2.41
N PRO A 82 -2.71 -8.68 1.57
CA PRO A 82 -2.19 -8.27 0.26
C PRO A 82 -3.28 -7.81 -0.74
N SER A 83 -4.55 -8.11 -0.45
CA SER A 83 -5.71 -7.74 -1.26
C SER A 83 -6.37 -6.43 -0.82
N CYS A 84 -5.97 -5.80 0.29
CA CYS A 84 -6.46 -4.47 0.66
C CYS A 84 -5.70 -3.37 -0.10
N ILE A 85 -6.26 -2.15 -0.17
CA ILE A 85 -5.65 -1.02 -0.89
C ILE A 85 -4.24 -0.77 -0.34
N LEU A 86 -4.12 -0.61 0.98
CA LEU A 86 -2.84 -0.35 1.66
C LEU A 86 -1.82 -1.45 1.37
N GLY A 87 -2.21 -2.73 1.49
CA GLY A 87 -1.34 -3.86 1.22
C GLY A 87 -0.85 -3.89 -0.23
N HIS A 88 -1.71 -3.53 -1.18
CA HIS A 88 -1.35 -3.43 -2.59
C HIS A 88 -0.38 -2.27 -2.86
N LEU A 89 -0.68 -1.06 -2.35
CA LEU A 89 0.17 0.12 -2.53
C LEU A 89 1.57 -0.13 -1.96
N LEU A 90 1.66 -0.64 -0.72
CA LEU A 90 2.91 -0.96 -0.06
C LEU A 90 3.73 -2.01 -0.83
N LYS A 91 3.05 -2.99 -1.45
CA LYS A 91 3.71 -4.01 -2.27
C LYS A 91 4.23 -3.47 -3.59
N VAL A 92 3.54 -2.52 -4.22
CA VAL A 92 3.98 -1.89 -5.46
C VAL A 92 5.18 -1.00 -5.18
N ILE A 93 5.07 -0.05 -4.25
CA ILE A 93 6.14 0.90 -3.95
C ILE A 93 7.43 0.20 -3.49
N SER A 94 7.34 -0.89 -2.72
CA SER A 94 8.52 -1.63 -2.26
C SER A 94 9.34 -2.26 -3.39
N ARG A 95 8.78 -2.39 -4.60
CA ARG A 95 9.50 -2.90 -5.78
C ARG A 95 10.31 -1.82 -6.50
N TYR A 96 10.03 -0.54 -6.22
CA TYR A 96 10.74 0.60 -6.80
C TYR A 96 11.89 0.99 -5.87
N GLU A 97 12.91 0.14 -5.81
CA GLU A 97 14.04 0.29 -4.85
C GLU A 97 14.80 1.61 -5.04
N GLU A 98 15.00 2.06 -6.28
CA GLU A 98 15.71 3.30 -6.56
C GLU A 98 14.93 4.51 -6.05
N PHE A 99 13.63 4.55 -6.31
CA PHE A 99 12.72 5.57 -5.78
C PHE A 99 12.78 5.60 -4.25
N MET A 100 12.60 4.45 -3.59
CA MET A 100 12.63 4.36 -2.13
C MET A 100 13.98 4.78 -1.54
N ASN A 101 15.08 4.43 -2.20
CA ASN A 101 16.42 4.88 -1.82
C ASN A 101 16.56 6.40 -1.95
N LYS A 102 16.07 6.99 -3.05
CA LYS A 102 16.13 8.43 -3.29
C LYS A 102 15.30 9.21 -2.27
N VAL A 103 14.08 8.74 -1.98
CA VAL A 103 13.22 9.28 -0.91
C VAL A 103 13.97 9.33 0.41
N THR A 104 14.50 8.18 0.85
CA THR A 104 15.15 8.07 2.17
C THR A 104 16.45 8.88 2.27
N LYS A 105 17.23 8.94 1.19
CA LYS A 105 18.58 9.52 1.22
C LYS A 105 18.63 10.99 0.83
N SER A 106 17.69 11.45 0.00
CA SER A 106 17.77 12.77 -0.65
C SER A 106 16.59 13.69 -0.35
N TYR A 107 15.42 13.14 0.00
CA TYR A 107 14.21 13.94 0.18
C TYR A 107 13.74 14.04 1.64
N THR A 108 14.15 13.11 2.50
CA THR A 108 13.81 13.09 3.94
C THR A 108 14.95 13.50 4.86
N MET A 109 16.15 13.70 4.33
CA MET A 109 17.30 14.29 5.04
C MET A 109 17.41 15.78 4.70
#